data_AF-A0A1S1HIN8-F1
#
_entry.id   AF-A0A1S1HIN8-F1
#
_cell.length_a   1.000
_cell.length_b   1.000
_cell.length_c   1.000
_cell.angle_alpha   90.00
_cell.angle_beta   90.00
_cell.angle_gamma   90.00
#
_symmetry.space_group_name_H-M   'P 1'
#
loop_
_entity.id
_entity.type
_entity.pdbx_description
1 polymer ?
#
loop_
_entity_poly.entity_id
_entity_poly.type
_entity_poly.pdbx_seq_one_letter_code
_entity_poly.pdbx_strand_id
1 'polypeptide(L)'
;MMRAPDGHGRLELSRFLAPPVVADHRSAPVNALGYLRVMSAVDDIDETLERLRTRGAQLVGEVVRYEDAYRLCYIRGPEELLVGLAQELG
;
A
#
# COMPACT_ATOMS: atom_id res chain seq x y z
N MET A 1 8.23 13.30 6.99
CA MET A 1 8.12 12.86 5.59
C MET A 1 8.88 11.54 5.45
N MET A 2 8.21 10.50 4.97
CA MET A 2 8.85 9.23 4.61
C MET A 2 9.50 9.37 3.24
N ARG A 3 10.70 8.81 3.05
CA ARG A 3 11.42 8.84 1.79
C ARG A 3 11.69 7.42 1.32
N ALA A 4 11.48 7.16 0.04
CA ALA A 4 11.93 5.92 -0.58
C ALA A 4 13.47 5.87 -0.56
N PRO A 5 14.08 4.68 -0.39
CA PRO A 5 15.54 4.54 -0.34
C PRO A 5 16.27 5.08 -1.57
N ASP A 6 15.65 4.97 -2.75
CA ASP A 6 16.17 5.49 -4.02
C ASP A 6 16.18 7.03 -4.10
N GLY A 7 15.50 7.71 -3.17
CA GLY A 7 15.41 9.16 -3.09
C GLY A 7 14.38 9.80 -4.03
N HIS A 8 13.69 9.05 -4.88
CA HIS A 8 12.75 9.57 -5.87
C HIS A 8 11.31 9.64 -5.34
N GLY A 9 10.93 8.75 -4.43
CA GLY A 9 9.62 8.75 -3.77
C GLY A 9 9.60 9.47 -2.41
N ARG A 10 8.53 10.22 -2.13
CA ARG A 10 8.26 10.81 -0.80
C ARG A 10 6.78 10.67 -0.45
N LEU A 11 6.49 10.33 0.81
CA LEU A 11 5.15 10.34 1.38
C LEU A 11 5.11 11.31 2.56
N GLU A 12 4.16 12.22 2.51
CA GLU A 12 3.83 13.08 3.64
C GLU A 12 2.71 12.42 4.46
N LEU A 13 2.91 12.33 5.77
CA LEU A 13 1.91 11.85 6.72
C LEU A 13 1.50 13.03 7.58
N SER A 14 0.22 13.36 7.54
CA SER A 14 -0.32 14.55 8.16
C SER A 14 -1.47 14.18 9.09
N ARG A 15 -1.51 14.84 10.25
CA ARG A 15 -2.58 14.71 11.24
C ARG A 15 -3.13 16.10 11.53
N PHE A 16 -4.41 16.30 11.27
CA PHE A 16 -5.09 17.54 11.62
C PHE A 16 -5.18 17.68 13.15
N LEU A 17 -4.75 18.84 13.66
CA LEU A 17 -4.95 19.22 15.07
C LEU A 17 -6.15 20.15 15.20
N ALA A 18 -6.26 21.13 14.30
CA ALA A 18 -7.40 22.02 14.15
C ALA A 18 -7.47 22.51 12.69
N PRO A 19 -8.67 22.61 12.08
CA PRO A 19 -9.93 22.05 12.56
C PRO A 19 -9.88 20.50 12.62
N PRO A 20 -10.82 19.84 13.33
CA PRO A 20 -10.90 18.37 13.31
C PRO A 20 -11.22 17.84 11.91
N VAL A 21 -10.85 16.58 11.65
CA VAL A 21 -11.19 15.86 10.41
C VAL A 21 -12.72 15.72 10.31
N VAL A 22 -13.30 16.02 9.15
CA VAL A 22 -14.76 16.02 8.94
C VAL A 22 -15.27 14.92 8.00
N ALA A 23 -14.35 14.20 7.33
CA ALA A 23 -14.67 13.08 6.45
C ALA A 23 -13.50 12.11 6.40
N ASP A 24 -13.78 10.83 6.10
CA ASP A 24 -12.80 9.77 6.03
C ASP A 24 -13.08 8.86 4.84
N HIS A 25 -12.03 8.51 4.11
CA HIS A 25 -12.08 7.59 2.97
C HIS A 25 -10.94 6.56 3.02
N ARG A 26 -10.29 6.37 4.18
CA ARG A 26 -9.15 5.46 4.33
C ARG A 26 -9.49 4.03 3.92
N SER A 27 -10.67 3.55 4.28
CA SER A 27 -11.19 2.21 3.96
C SER A 27 -12.16 2.16 2.78
N ALA A 28 -12.21 3.20 1.94
CA ALA A 28 -13.08 3.23 0.75
C ALA A 28 -12.88 1.98 -0.14
N PRO A 29 -13.95 1.44 -0.76
CA PRO A 29 -13.85 0.23 -1.56
C PRO A 29 -13.00 0.48 -2.82
N VAL A 30 -12.39 -0.57 -3.36
CA VAL A 30 -11.41 -0.46 -4.48
C VAL A 30 -12.02 0.17 -5.74
N ASN A 31 -13.34 0.06 -5.91
CA ASN A 31 -14.10 0.62 -7.03
C ASN A 31 -14.74 1.99 -6.69
N ALA A 32 -14.19 2.74 -5.74
CA ALA A 32 -14.61 4.11 -5.46
C ALA A 32 -13.90 5.14 -6.37
N LEU A 33 -14.57 6.27 -6.63
CA LEU A 33 -13.92 7.44 -7.23
C LEU A 33 -12.96 8.09 -6.23
N GLY A 34 -11.83 8.62 -6.71
CA GLY A 34 -10.83 9.33 -5.91
C GLY A 34 -9.44 8.70 -5.95
N TYR A 35 -8.56 9.11 -5.03
CA TYR A 35 -7.25 8.48 -4.87
C TYR A 35 -7.41 7.04 -4.38
N LEU A 36 -6.81 6.09 -5.10
CA LEU A 36 -6.95 4.68 -4.79
C LEU A 36 -5.84 4.15 -3.88
N ARG A 37 -4.58 4.31 -4.29
CA ARG A 37 -3.41 3.78 -3.56
C ARG A 37 -2.11 4.35 -4.11
N VAL A 38 -1.04 4.16 -3.34
CA VAL A 38 0.34 4.17 -3.86
C VAL A 38 0.79 2.75 -4.16
N MET A 39 1.68 2.58 -5.14
CA MET A 39 2.29 1.30 -5.48
C MET A 39 3.77 1.34 -5.10
N SER A 40 4.27 0.28 -4.48
CA SER A 40 5.69 0.13 -4.13
C SER A 40 6.25 -1.14 -4.73
N ALA A 41 7.37 -1.01 -5.44
CA ALA A 41 8.18 -2.14 -5.86
C ALA A 41 8.92 -2.73 -4.64
N VAL A 42 8.98 -4.06 -4.53
CA VAL A 42 9.67 -4.80 -3.47
C VAL A 42 10.47 -5.94 -4.06
N ASP A 43 11.59 -6.28 -3.41
CA ASP A 43 12.49 -7.34 -3.88
C ASP A 43 11.87 -8.74 -3.72
N ASP A 44 11.18 -8.97 -2.60
CA ASP A 44 10.47 -10.22 -2.30
C ASP A 44 9.07 -9.92 -1.72
N ILE A 45 8.03 -10.29 -2.46
CA ILE A 45 6.65 -10.05 -2.07
C ILE A 45 6.19 -10.96 -0.93
N ASP A 46 6.69 -12.19 -0.86
CA ASP A 46 6.26 -13.16 0.15
C ASP A 46 6.87 -12.81 1.52
N GLU A 47 8.17 -12.51 1.55
CA GLU A 47 8.86 -12.03 2.75
C GLU A 47 8.25 -10.70 3.25
N THR A 48 7.97 -9.78 2.33
CA THR A 48 7.36 -8.49 2.68
C THR A 48 5.97 -8.70 3.27
N LEU A 49 5.15 -9.58 2.69
CA LEU A 49 3.81 -9.87 3.21
C LEU A 49 3.86 -10.56 4.58
N GLU A 50 4.77 -11.49 4.81
CA GLU A 50 4.96 -12.12 6.12
C GLU A 50 5.26 -11.07 7.19
N ARG A 51 6.24 -10.19 6.93
CA ARG A 51 6.59 -9.10 7.84
C ARG A 51 5.43 -8.15 8.09
N LEU A 52 4.69 -7.75 7.05
CA LEU A 52 3.57 -6.81 7.19
C LEU A 52 2.38 -7.43 7.91
N ARG A 53 2.09 -8.72 7.73
CA ARG A 53 1.04 -9.43 8.46
C ARG A 53 1.29 -9.44 9.97
N THR A 54 2.54 -9.63 10.40
CA THR A 54 2.88 -9.54 11.84
C THR A 54 2.65 -8.14 12.43
N ARG A 55 2.51 -7.12 11.59
CA ARG A 55 2.20 -5.73 11.94
C ARG A 55 0.73 -5.36 11.70
N GLY A 56 -0.14 -6.34 11.42
CA GLY A 56 -1.58 -6.16 11.25
C GLY A 56 -2.03 -5.84 9.83
N ALA A 57 -1.15 -5.89 8.82
CA ALA A 57 -1.57 -5.70 7.44
C ALA A 57 -2.41 -6.89 6.94
N GLN A 58 -3.45 -6.59 6.16
CA GLN A 58 -4.37 -7.58 5.63
C GLN A 58 -4.30 -7.62 4.10
N LEU A 59 -4.22 -8.81 3.53
CA LEU A 59 -4.25 -8.98 2.07
C LEU A 59 -5.66 -8.68 1.54
N VAL A 60 -5.75 -7.93 0.45
CA VAL A 60 -6.98 -7.69 -0.30
C VAL A 60 -6.93 -8.53 -1.56
N GLY A 61 -7.77 -9.56 -1.62
CA GLY A 61 -7.73 -10.55 -2.70
C GLY A 61 -6.53 -11.49 -2.55
N GLU A 62 -5.75 -11.65 -3.62
CA GLU A 62 -4.68 -12.64 -3.72
C GLU A 62 -3.38 -12.00 -4.24
N VAL A 63 -2.27 -12.71 -4.07
CA VAL A 63 -1.04 -12.39 -4.81
C VAL A 63 -1.20 -12.93 -6.23
N VAL A 64 -1.27 -12.03 -7.20
CA VAL A 64 -1.46 -12.37 -8.61
C VAL A 64 -0.13 -12.31 -9.33
N ARG A 65 0.12 -13.28 -10.21
CA ARG A 65 1.23 -13.25 -11.16
C ARG A 65 0.73 -12.72 -12.50
N TYR A 66 1.34 -11.65 -12.99
CA TYR A 66 1.12 -11.12 -14.32
C TYR A 66 2.24 -11.59 -15.24
N GLU A 67 1.90 -12.58 -16.08
CA GLU A 67 2.81 -13.21 -17.03
C GLU A 67 4.13 -13.62 -16.35
N ASP A 68 5.26 -13.39 -17.02
CA ASP A 68 6.61 -13.55 -16.47
C ASP A 68 7.22 -12.21 -16.09
N ALA A 69 6.39 -11.18 -15.84
CA ALA A 69 6.86 -9.82 -15.59
C ALA A 69 6.74 -9.39 -14.12
N TYR A 70 5.61 -9.67 -13.45
CA TYR A 70 5.39 -9.20 -12.08
C TYR A 70 4.59 -10.19 -11.22
N ARG A 71 4.84 -10.18 -9.91
CA ARG A 71 3.88 -10.60 -8.88
C ARG A 71 3.39 -9.37 -8.14
N LEU A 72 2.09 -9.26 -7.89
CA LEU A 72 1.52 -8.08 -7.25
C LEU A 72 0.30 -8.41 -6.38
N CYS A 73 0.04 -7.56 -5.40
CA CYS A 73 -1.14 -7.64 -4.57
C CYS A 73 -1.53 -6.27 -4.01
N TYR A 74 -2.73 -6.19 -3.44
CA TYR A 74 -3.12 -5.09 -2.56
C TYR A 74 -3.16 -5.54 -1.12
N ILE A 75 -2.83 -4.62 -0.23
CA ILE A 75 -2.98 -4.80 1.21
C ILE A 75 -3.71 -3.59 1.83
N ARG A 76 -4.35 -3.84 2.97
CA ARG A 76 -4.78 -2.80 3.92
C ARG A 76 -3.72 -2.72 5.01
N GLY A 77 -3.09 -1.56 5.14
CA GLY A 77 -2.06 -1.28 6.12
C GLY A 77 -2.60 -0.57 7.37
N PRO A 78 -1.77 0.26 8.04
CA PRO A 78 -2.21 1.11 9.14
C PRO A 78 -3.42 1.97 8.76
N GLU A 79 -4.37 2.09 9.69
CA GLU A 79 -5.63 2.82 9.49
C GLU A 79 -6.43 2.38 8.24
N GLU A 80 -6.26 1.12 7.82
CA GLU A 80 -6.92 0.53 6.66
C GLU A 80 -6.58 1.20 5.32
N LEU A 81 -5.50 1.96 5.24
CA LEU A 81 -5.05 2.56 3.97
C LEU A 81 -4.68 1.47 2.95
N LEU A 82 -5.16 1.63 1.71
CA LEU A 82 -4.85 0.73 0.60
C LEU A 82 -3.45 1.00 0.05
N VAL A 83 -2.63 -0.04 -0.03
CA VAL A 83 -1.28 0.00 -0.62
C VAL A 83 -1.14 -1.14 -1.62
N GLY A 84 -0.53 -0.85 -2.77
CA GLY A 84 -0.12 -1.88 -3.72
C GLY A 84 1.34 -2.27 -3.51
N LEU A 85 1.62 -3.56 -3.63
CA LEU A 85 2.97 -4.11 -3.69
C LEU A 85 3.16 -4.83 -5.02
N ALA A 86 4.34 -4.68 -5.62
CA ALA A 86 4.73 -5.41 -6.82
C ALA A 86 6.19 -5.87 -6.70
N GLN A 87 6.46 -7.09 -7.12
CA GLN A 87 7.80 -7.66 -7.30
C GLN A 87 7.98 -7.93 -8.80
N GLU A 88 9.05 -7.40 -9.37
CA GLU A 88 9.45 -7.72 -10.75
C GLU A 88 9.99 -9.16 -10.83
N LEU A 89 9.66 -9.86 -11.90
CA LEU A 89 10.10 -11.21 -12.20
C LEU A 89 11.21 -11.14 -13.26
N GLY A 90 12.36 -10.55 -12.90
CA GLY A 90 13.49 -10.34 -13.80
C GLY A 90 14.76 -9.97 -13.05
#